data_AF-A0A944F6W2-F1
#
_entry.id   AF-A0A944F6W2-F1
#
_cell.length_a   1.000
_cell.length_b   1.000
_cell.length_c   1.000
_cell.angle_alpha   90.00
_cell.angle_beta   90.00
_cell.angle_gamma   90.00
#
_symmetry.space_group_name_H-M   'P 1'
#
loop_
_entity.id
_entity.type
_entity.pdbx_description
1 polymer ?
#
loop_
_entity_poly.entity_id
_entity_poly.type
_entity_poly.pdbx_seq_one_letter_code
_entity_poly.pdbx_strand_id
1 'polypeptide(L)'
;MRIPTTIRGLAQTMLDLGLVAHQDGVWSMPEVFPLPEDTLTVPKPVLARLRRMRHFAYTEPADLALVHHLIDDLDYPEEVFTSLDRLVAITGVDIEKVQAALDQLVEIGDAQLTSTA
;
A
#
# COMPACT_ATOMS: atom_id res chain seq x y z
N MET A 1 -6.97 -7.22 -21.57
CA MET A 1 -7.24 -5.79 -21.75
C MET A 1 -7.22 -5.48 -23.26
N ARG A 2 -8.22 -4.79 -23.80
CA ARG A 2 -8.20 -4.35 -25.21
C ARG A 2 -7.42 -3.04 -25.30
N ILE A 3 -6.47 -2.95 -26.24
CA ILE A 3 -5.74 -1.70 -26.49
C ILE A 3 -6.65 -0.80 -27.33
N PRO A 4 -7.00 0.40 -26.85
CA PRO A 4 -7.86 1.31 -27.59
C PRO A 4 -7.14 1.85 -28.83
N THR A 5 -7.82 1.82 -29.97
CA THR A 5 -7.32 2.32 -31.27
C THR A 5 -7.92 3.66 -31.70
N THR A 6 -8.82 4.21 -30.89
CA THR A 6 -9.48 5.49 -31.13
C THR A 6 -9.49 6.35 -29.87
N ILE A 7 -9.60 7.67 -30.03
CA ILE A 7 -9.71 8.61 -28.89
C ILE A 7 -10.92 8.28 -28.01
N ARG A 8 -12.07 7.94 -28.61
CA ARG A 8 -13.26 7.51 -27.87
C ARG A 8 -13.00 6.23 -27.07
N GLY A 9 -12.33 5.25 -27.68
CA GLY A 9 -11.97 4.01 -27.00
C GLY A 9 -11.00 4.24 -25.84
N LEU A 10 -10.05 5.17 -25.99
CA LEU A 10 -9.13 5.56 -24.93
C LEU A 10 -9.90 6.20 -23.76
N ALA A 11 -10.77 7.17 -24.05
CA ALA A 11 -11.59 7.82 -23.04
C ALA A 11 -12.47 6.82 -22.27
N GLN A 12 -13.09 5.87 -22.98
CA GLN A 12 -13.87 4.81 -22.33
C GLN A 12 -12.99 3.91 -21.45
N THR A 13 -11.80 3.54 -21.93
CA THR A 13 -10.86 2.72 -21.13
C THR A 13 -10.44 3.44 -19.85
N MET A 14 -10.20 4.75 -19.91
CA MET A 14 -9.84 5.54 -18.73
C MET A 14 -11.00 5.63 -17.73
N LEU A 15 -12.24 5.76 -18.20
CA LEU A 15 -13.44 5.71 -17.35
C LEU A 15 -13.62 4.33 -16.71
N ASP A 16 -13.50 3.26 -17.49
CA ASP A 16 -13.68 1.88 -17.01
C ASP A 16 -12.64 1.50 -15.94
N LEU A 17 -11.43 2.08 -16.01
CA LEU A 17 -10.36 1.89 -15.02
C LEU A 17 -10.45 2.86 -13.84
N GLY A 18 -11.43 3.76 -13.81
CA GLY A 18 -11.57 4.77 -12.75
C GLY A 18 -10.42 5.80 -12.70
N LEU A 19 -9.66 5.95 -13.79
CA LEU A 19 -8.57 6.94 -13.88
C LEU A 19 -9.10 8.36 -14.07
N VAL A 20 -10.32 8.48 -14.56
CA VAL A 20 -11.04 9.73 -14.77
C VAL A 20 -12.51 9.52 -14.48
N ALA A 21 -13.20 10.60 -14.11
CA ALA A 21 -14.65 10.67 -14.05
C ALA A 21 -15.15 11.67 -15.08
N HIS A 22 -16.37 11.46 -15.56
CA HIS A 22 -17.05 12.40 -16.45
C HIS A 22 -18.50 12.56 -15.98
N GLN A 23 -18.82 13.73 -15.45
CA GLN A 23 -20.15 14.07 -14.93
C GLN A 23 -20.54 15.45 -15.47
N ASP A 24 -21.78 15.60 -15.94
CA ASP A 24 -22.34 16.86 -16.43
C ASP A 24 -21.47 17.60 -17.47
N GLY A 25 -20.77 16.85 -18.33
CA GLY A 25 -19.89 17.41 -19.38
C GLY A 25 -18.51 17.83 -18.89
N VAL A 26 -18.19 17.62 -17.61
CA VAL A 26 -16.91 17.96 -16.99
C VAL A 26 -16.11 16.70 -16.74
N TRP A 27 -14.83 16.74 -17.14
CA TRP A 27 -13.86 15.69 -16.84
C TRP A 27 -13.12 16.03 -15.56
N SER A 28 -12.97 15.05 -14.67
CA SER A 28 -12.19 15.17 -13.44
C SER A 28 -11.28 13.97 -13.24
N MET A 29 -10.25 14.16 -12.43
CA MET A 29 -9.32 13.11 -11.98
C MET A 29 -9.49 12.91 -10.48
N PRO A 30 -9.31 11.68 -9.98
CA PRO A 30 -9.34 11.43 -8.55
C PRO A 30 -8.11 12.08 -7.89
N GLU A 31 -8.26 12.54 -6.64
CA GLU A 31 -7.13 13.06 -5.86
C GLU A 31 -6.09 11.96 -5.58
N VAL A 32 -6.57 10.73 -5.42
CA VAL A 32 -5.74 9.54 -5.24
C VAL A 32 -6.00 8.61 -6.42
N PHE A 33 -4.98 8.39 -7.23
CA PHE A 33 -5.07 7.43 -8.32
C PHE A 33 -5.11 6.00 -7.77
N PRO A 34 -5.95 5.12 -8.35
CA PRO A 34 -5.94 3.71 -8.00
C PRO A 34 -4.60 3.09 -8.39
N LEU A 35 -4.17 2.09 -7.65
CA LEU A 35 -2.93 1.40 -7.96
C LEU A 35 -3.08 0.55 -9.23
N PRO A 36 -1.98 0.25 -9.94
CA PRO A 36 -2.04 -0.64 -11.11
C PRO A 36 -2.74 -1.97 -10.81
N GLU A 37 -2.57 -2.52 -9.62
CA GLU A 37 -3.20 -3.76 -9.17
C GLU A 37 -4.70 -3.65 -8.85
N ASP A 38 -5.19 -2.44 -8.55
CA ASP A 38 -6.62 -2.20 -8.31
C ASP A 38 -7.40 -2.15 -9.64
N THR A 39 -6.70 -1.84 -10.72
CA THR A 39 -7.28 -1.59 -12.05
C THR A 39 -6.96 -2.67 -13.06
N LEU A 40 -5.83 -3.38 -12.90
CA LEU A 40 -5.36 -4.38 -13.83
C LEU A 40 -5.34 -5.76 -13.17
N THR A 41 -5.74 -6.78 -13.92
CA THR A 41 -5.46 -8.17 -13.54
C THR A 41 -3.98 -8.46 -13.72
N VAL A 42 -3.21 -8.34 -12.63
CA VAL A 42 -1.77 -8.56 -12.62
C VAL A 42 -1.46 -9.98 -12.12
N PRO A 43 -0.57 -10.75 -12.78
CA PRO A 43 -0.13 -12.04 -12.26
C PRO A 43 0.49 -11.90 -10.86
N LYS A 44 0.18 -12.84 -9.95
CA LYS A 44 0.70 -12.86 -8.57
C LYS A 44 2.21 -12.53 -8.43
N PRO A 45 3.14 -13.10 -9.21
CA PRO A 45 4.56 -12.76 -9.07
C PRO A 45 4.89 -11.31 -9.44
N VAL A 46 4.16 -10.72 -10.39
CA VAL A 46 4.32 -9.32 -10.79
C VAL A 46 3.72 -8.40 -9.73
N LEU A 47 2.56 -8.77 -9.19
CA LEU A 47 1.93 -8.05 -8.08
C LEU A 47 2.87 -7.96 -6.86
N ALA A 48 3.45 -9.08 -6.44
CA ALA A 48 4.41 -9.12 -5.34
C ALA A 48 5.64 -8.23 -5.61
N ARG A 49 6.12 -8.19 -6.86
CA ARG A 49 7.23 -7.32 -7.24
C ARG A 49 6.86 -5.84 -7.18
N LEU A 50 5.67 -5.47 -7.69
CA LEU A 50 5.19 -4.08 -7.66
C LEU A 50 5.01 -3.60 -6.22
N ARG A 51 4.44 -4.44 -5.34
CA ARG A 51 4.32 -4.16 -3.91
C ARG A 51 5.67 -3.91 -3.27
N ARG A 52 6.66 -4.78 -3.48
CA ARG A 52 8.03 -4.58 -2.97
C ARG A 52 8.70 -3.30 -3.46
N MET A 53 8.54 -2.96 -4.75
CA MET A 53 9.11 -1.72 -5.31
C MET A 53 8.47 -0.48 -4.70
N ARG A 54 7.15 -0.50 -4.51
CA ARG A 54 6.41 0.58 -3.86
C ARG A 54 6.85 0.70 -2.40
N HIS A 55 6.88 -0.41 -1.67
CA HIS A 55 7.34 -0.46 -0.30
C HIS A 55 8.71 0.24 -0.13
N PHE A 56 9.73 -0.15 -0.90
CA PHE A 56 11.04 0.51 -0.85
C PHE A 56 10.97 2.04 -1.10
N ALA A 57 10.06 2.49 -1.95
CA ALA A 57 9.89 3.91 -2.25
C ALA A 57 9.08 4.70 -1.22
N TYR A 58 8.23 4.04 -0.41
CA TYR A 58 7.21 4.72 0.41
C TYR A 58 7.29 4.43 1.92
N THR A 59 7.82 3.27 2.34
CA THR A 59 7.77 2.81 3.74
C THR A 59 9.14 2.65 4.38
N GLU A 60 10.26 2.81 3.66
CA GLU A 60 11.61 2.64 4.23
C GLU A 60 11.81 3.35 5.59
N PRO A 61 11.35 4.59 5.80
CA PRO A 61 11.43 5.23 7.12
C PRO A 61 10.57 4.55 8.20
N ALA A 62 9.40 4.02 7.83
CA ALA A 62 8.49 3.30 8.72
C ALA A 62 9.08 1.94 9.11
N ASP A 63 9.65 1.22 8.14
CA ASP A 63 10.29 -0.08 8.35
C ASP A 63 11.47 0.06 9.32
N LEU A 64 12.35 1.04 9.08
CA LEU A 64 13.47 1.32 9.97
C LEU A 64 13.01 1.72 11.38
N ALA A 65 11.99 2.57 11.49
CA ALA A 65 11.48 3.00 12.77
C ALA A 65 10.85 1.84 13.58
N LEU A 66 10.09 0.96 12.91
CA LEU A 66 9.54 -0.23 13.55
C LEU A 66 10.62 -1.22 13.97
N VAL A 67 11.60 -1.48 13.09
CA VAL A 67 12.73 -2.35 13.39
C VAL A 67 13.56 -1.80 14.56
N HIS A 68 13.88 -0.50 14.57
CA HIS A 68 14.55 0.13 15.71
C HIS A 68 13.73 0.01 17.00
N HIS A 69 12.41 0.25 16.95
CA HIS A 69 11.59 0.10 18.14
C HIS A 69 11.60 -1.34 18.68
N LEU A 70 11.46 -2.34 17.81
CA LEU A 70 11.45 -3.75 18.21
C LEU A 70 12.82 -4.21 18.73
N ILE A 71 13.90 -3.75 18.10
CA ILE A 71 15.27 -4.19 18.40
C ILE A 71 15.88 -3.37 19.53
N ASP A 72 15.93 -2.06 19.38
CA ASP A 72 16.69 -1.18 20.27
C ASP A 72 15.90 -0.84 21.54
N ASP A 73 14.58 -0.62 21.43
CA ASP A 73 13.77 -0.24 22.59
C ASP A 73 13.20 -1.45 23.36
N LEU A 74 12.84 -2.51 22.64
CA LEU A 74 12.18 -3.70 23.20
C LEU A 74 13.07 -4.94 23.30
N ASP A 75 14.31 -4.89 22.82
CA ASP A 75 15.31 -5.96 22.88
C ASP A 75 14.84 -7.29 22.25
N TYR A 76 14.41 -7.23 20.97
CA TYR A 76 13.98 -8.39 20.17
C TYR A 76 12.90 -9.24 20.86
N PRO A 77 11.72 -8.67 21.15
CA PRO A 77 10.65 -9.41 21.79
C PRO A 77 10.10 -10.51 20.86
N GLU A 78 9.78 -11.68 21.42
CA GLU A 78 9.08 -12.75 20.69
C GLU A 78 7.63 -12.36 20.34
N GLU A 79 6.99 -11.55 21.19
CA GLU A 79 5.60 -11.08 21.00
C GLU A 79 5.44 -9.65 21.55
N VAL A 80 4.67 -8.82 20.83
CA VAL A 80 4.37 -7.44 21.23
C VAL A 80 2.87 -7.19 21.21
N PHE A 81 2.30 -6.84 22.36
CA PHE A 81 0.92 -6.36 22.48
C PHE A 81 0.89 -4.84 22.35
N THR A 82 0.48 -4.34 21.19
CA THR A 82 0.43 -2.90 20.91
C THR A 82 -0.75 -2.54 20.00
N SER A 83 -1.02 -1.25 19.87
CA SER A 83 -2.01 -0.72 18.92
C SER A 83 -1.31 0.02 17.78
N LEU A 84 -1.99 0.14 16.64
CA LEU A 84 -1.51 0.95 15.51
C LEU A 84 -1.25 2.41 15.94
N ASP A 85 -2.15 3.02 16.72
CA ASP A 85 -1.99 4.38 17.23
C ASP A 85 -0.70 4.55 18.05
N ARG A 86 -0.34 3.53 18.85
CA ARG A 86 0.88 3.56 19.66
C ARG A 86 2.13 3.44 18.79
N LEU A 87 2.08 2.58 17.77
CA LEU A 87 3.17 2.47 16.80
C LEU A 87 3.35 3.74 15.98
N VAL A 88 2.26 4.41 15.60
CA VAL A 88 2.30 5.75 14.98
C VAL A 88 2.98 6.77 15.91
N ALA A 89 2.60 6.78 17.18
CA ALA A 89 3.18 7.71 18.15
C ALA A 89 4.69 7.48 18.38
N ILE A 90 5.13 6.22 18.37
CA ILE A 90 6.53 5.84 18.58
C ILE A 90 7.38 6.11 17.32
N THR A 91 6.87 5.71 16.16
CA THR A 91 7.60 5.86 14.89
C THR A 91 7.56 7.30 14.36
N GLY A 92 6.55 8.09 14.76
CA GLY A 92 6.29 9.42 14.19
C GLY A 92 5.83 9.37 12.74
N VAL A 93 5.46 8.19 12.25
CA VAL A 93 5.05 7.94 10.86
C VAL A 93 3.53 7.80 10.78
N ASP A 94 2.96 8.25 9.66
CA ASP A 94 1.53 8.13 9.39
C ASP A 94 1.02 6.67 9.47
N ILE A 95 -0.23 6.50 9.90
CA ILE A 95 -0.87 5.21 10.16
C ILE A 95 -0.86 4.29 8.93
N GLU A 96 -1.05 4.83 7.72
CA GLU A 96 -1.10 4.04 6.49
C GLU A 96 0.25 3.42 6.18
N LYS A 97 1.32 4.17 6.47
CA LYS A 97 2.70 3.71 6.29
C LYS A 97 3.11 2.70 7.36
N VAL A 98 2.69 2.90 8.62
CA VAL A 98 2.90 1.91 9.70
C VAL A 98 2.19 0.61 9.36
N GLN A 99 0.95 0.68 8.88
CA GLN A 99 0.20 -0.51 8.49
C GLN A 99 0.84 -1.23 7.29
N ALA A 100 1.27 -0.48 6.28
CA ALA A 100 1.98 -1.05 5.12
C ALA A 100 3.32 -1.72 5.49
N ALA A 101 4.04 -1.15 6.46
CA ALA A 101 5.27 -1.74 6.98
C ALA A 101 5.01 -3.06 7.74
N LEU A 102 3.98 -3.10 8.58
CA LEU A 102 3.58 -4.32 9.28
C LEU A 102 3.12 -5.44 8.33
N ASP A 103 2.30 -5.11 7.33
CA ASP A 103 1.85 -6.07 6.31
C ASP A 103 3.04 -6.69 5.56
N GLN A 104 4.09 -5.91 5.31
CA GLN A 104 5.32 -6.39 4.69
C GLN A 104 6.06 -7.37 5.61
N LEU A 105 6.26 -7.05 6.89
CA LEU A 105 6.92 -7.94 7.85
C LEU A 105 6.22 -9.31 7.89
N VAL A 106 4.89 -9.32 7.78
CA VAL A 106 4.10 -10.55 7.64
C VAL A 106 4.34 -11.25 6.30
N GLU A 107 4.35 -10.51 5.18
CA GLU A 107 4.58 -11.09 3.85
C GLU A 107 5.96 -11.75 3.70
N ILE A 108 7.00 -11.18 4.32
CA ILE A 108 8.36 -11.75 4.30
C ILE A 108 8.59 -12.82 5.38
N GLY A 109 7.65 -12.99 6.30
CA GLY A 109 7.69 -14.01 7.35
C GLY A 109 8.46 -13.61 8.60
N ASP A 110 8.79 -12.33 8.77
CA ASP A 110 9.50 -11.79 9.93
C ASP A 110 8.54 -11.42 11.07
N ALA A 111 7.23 -11.33 10.81
CA ALA A 111 6.21 -11.10 11.83
C ALA A 111 4.93 -11.91 11.58
N GLN A 112 4.12 -12.06 12.62
CA GLN A 112 2.75 -12.55 12.53
C GLN A 112 1.83 -11.58 13.28
N LEU A 113 0.76 -11.13 12.63
CA LEU A 113 -0.25 -10.29 13.26
C LEU A 113 -1.40 -11.15 13.78
N THR A 114 -1.69 -11.04 15.07
CA THR A 114 -2.83 -11.70 15.73
C THR A 114 -3.76 -10.65 16.31
N SER A 115 -4.97 -10.55 15.77
CA SER A 115 -6.03 -9.72 16.35
C SER A 115 -6.83 -10.57 17.33
N THR A 116 -6.75 -10.24 18.62
CA THR A 116 -7.72 -10.72 19.62
C THR A 116 -9.00 -9.91 19.45
N ALA A 117 -10.05 -10.56 18.95
CA ALA A 117 -11.41 -10.03 18.84
C ALA A 117 -12.07 -9.80 20.21
#